data_AF-A0A1F4Q4K6-F1
#
_entry.id   AF-A0A1F4Q4K6-F1
#
_cell.length_a   1.000
_cell.length_b   1.000
_cell.length_c   1.000
_cell.angle_alpha   90.00
_cell.angle_beta   90.00
_cell.angle_gamma   90.00
#
_symmetry.space_group_name_H-M   'P 1'
#
loop_
_entity.id
_entity.type
_entity.pdbx_description
1 polymer ?
#
loop_
_entity_poly.entity_id
_entity_poly.type
_entity_poly.pdbx_seq_one_letter_code
_entity_poly.pdbx_strand_id
1 'polypeptide(L)'
;MISPKVSVILPAFNSAGLIKDTIETVINQTLSDFELIIVDDGSTDDTFTTAHSIKDPRIKYLQKNIGGPASARNLGLKVARGEYIAYCDGDDRFDKDHLMILADYLDKHVDIDLVYSKGIIVGEEGKRLGTWPEQGGVIKENLRQRMRWGLRYRCTAVIVLKKQGTGMNTLTCVVQAKTGISF
;
A
#
# COMPACT_ATOMS: atom_id res chain seq x y z
N MET A 1 -19.65 -0.28 -15.74
CA MET A 1 -18.46 0.58 -15.55
C MET A 1 -17.24 -0.32 -15.58
N ILE A 2 -16.13 0.17 -16.11
CA ILE A 2 -14.83 -0.54 -16.01
C ILE A 2 -14.35 -0.36 -14.56
N SER A 3 -13.96 -1.45 -13.91
CA SER A 3 -13.33 -1.44 -12.58
C SER A 3 -11.82 -1.43 -12.75
N PRO A 4 -11.05 -0.70 -11.93
CA PRO A 4 -9.60 -0.66 -12.07
C PRO A 4 -8.97 -2.01 -11.75
N LYS A 5 -7.79 -2.30 -12.31
CA LYS A 5 -7.01 -3.49 -11.94
C LYS A 5 -6.60 -3.45 -10.47
N VAL A 6 -6.10 -2.31 -9.97
CA VAL A 6 -5.65 -2.16 -8.58
C VAL A 6 -6.35 -0.99 -7.87
N SER A 7 -6.76 -1.19 -6.62
CA SER A 7 -6.98 -0.10 -5.66
C SER A 7 -5.77 0.00 -4.73
N VAL A 8 -5.04 1.10 -4.79
CA VAL A 8 -4.01 1.43 -3.80
C VAL A 8 -4.69 2.12 -2.63
N ILE A 9 -4.56 1.59 -1.42
CA ILE A 9 -5.07 2.19 -0.18
C ILE A 9 -3.89 2.80 0.57
N LEU A 10 -3.92 4.12 0.73
CA LEU A 10 -2.88 4.90 1.36
C LEU A 10 -3.40 5.50 2.67
N PRO A 11 -3.18 4.85 3.84
CA PRO A 11 -3.44 5.47 5.13
C PRO A 11 -2.35 6.51 5.44
N ALA A 12 -2.76 7.71 5.83
CA ALA A 12 -1.86 8.79 6.19
C ALA A 12 -2.19 9.32 7.59
N PHE A 13 -1.16 9.57 8.39
CA PHE A 13 -1.26 10.22 9.69
C PHE A 13 0.06 10.92 10.01
N ASN A 14 0.04 12.25 10.12
CA ASN A 14 1.21 13.08 10.43
C ASN A 14 2.45 12.69 9.59
N SER A 15 2.27 12.76 8.27
CA SER A 15 3.28 12.44 7.25
C SER A 15 3.47 13.56 6.21
N ALA A 16 3.17 14.83 6.56
CA ALA A 16 3.25 15.98 5.63
C ALA A 16 4.58 16.09 4.87
N GLY A 17 5.70 15.74 5.52
CA GLY A 17 7.04 15.78 4.92
C GLY A 17 7.37 14.65 3.93
N LEU A 18 6.52 13.63 3.79
CA LEU A 18 6.77 12.45 2.93
C LEU A 18 5.59 12.09 2.01
N ILE A 19 4.36 12.46 2.40
CA ILE A 19 3.12 12.08 1.71
C ILE A 19 3.10 12.49 0.23
N LYS A 20 3.74 13.61 -0.12
CA LYS A 20 3.87 14.05 -1.51
C LYS A 20 4.67 13.03 -2.33
N ASP A 21 5.86 12.67 -1.87
CA ASP A 21 6.75 11.72 -2.56
C ASP A 21 6.08 10.33 -2.66
N THR A 22 5.41 9.89 -1.60
CA THR A 22 4.60 8.65 -1.60
C THR A 22 3.60 8.67 -2.74
N ILE A 23 2.75 9.71 -2.82
CA ILE A 23 1.73 9.85 -3.87
C ILE A 23 2.40 9.93 -5.25
N GLU A 24 3.51 10.67 -5.39
CA GLU A 24 4.26 10.77 -6.64
C GLU A 24 4.79 9.41 -7.13
N THR A 25 5.22 8.50 -6.24
CA THR A 25 5.60 7.14 -6.66
C THR A 25 4.42 6.27 -7.11
N VAL A 26 3.22 6.50 -6.56
CA VAL A 26 2.01 5.77 -6.94
C VAL A 26 1.41 6.29 -8.25
N ILE A 27 1.35 7.61 -8.47
CA ILE A 27 0.80 8.16 -9.73
C ILE A 27 1.66 7.83 -10.96
N ASN A 28 2.96 7.63 -10.78
CA ASN A 28 3.95 7.35 -11.83
C ASN A 28 4.23 5.84 -12.07
N GLN A 29 3.38 4.96 -11.55
CA GLN A 29 3.42 3.52 -11.83
C GLN A 29 3.20 3.24 -13.33
N THR A 30 3.88 2.22 -13.85
CA THR A 30 3.72 1.80 -15.27
C THR A 30 2.39 1.13 -15.57
N LEU A 31 1.78 0.47 -14.58
CA LEU A 31 0.36 0.11 -14.66
C LEU A 31 -0.47 1.39 -14.49
N SER A 32 -1.20 1.80 -15.51
CA SER A 32 -2.07 2.99 -15.46
C SER A 32 -3.47 2.72 -14.91
N ASP A 33 -3.94 1.46 -14.99
CA ASP A 33 -5.27 1.03 -14.58
C ASP A 33 -5.38 0.78 -13.07
N PHE A 34 -5.39 1.87 -12.30
CA PHE A 34 -5.60 1.83 -10.86
C PHE A 34 -6.41 3.02 -10.36
N GLU A 35 -6.89 2.91 -9.12
CA GLU A 35 -7.32 4.04 -8.29
C GLU A 35 -6.45 4.15 -7.03
N LEU A 36 -6.23 5.37 -6.54
CA LEU A 36 -5.50 5.63 -5.29
C LEU A 36 -6.47 6.23 -4.27
N ILE A 37 -6.67 5.53 -3.16
CA ILE A 37 -7.60 5.89 -2.09
C ILE A 37 -6.77 6.35 -0.88
N ILE A 38 -6.67 7.66 -0.71
CA ILE A 38 -5.92 8.29 0.38
C ILE A 38 -6.87 8.47 1.56
N VAL A 39 -6.49 7.97 2.73
CA VAL A 39 -7.28 8.01 3.96
C VAL A 39 -6.47 8.70 5.05
N ASP A 40 -6.74 9.99 5.24
CA ASP A 40 -6.21 10.77 6.35
C ASP A 40 -6.89 10.34 7.66
N ASP A 41 -6.11 9.79 8.60
CA ASP A 41 -6.56 9.29 9.90
C ASP A 41 -6.58 10.40 10.97
N GLY A 42 -7.03 11.59 10.59
CA GLY A 42 -7.14 12.74 11.50
C GLY A 42 -5.79 13.35 11.83
N SER A 43 -4.96 13.60 10.80
CA SER A 43 -3.69 14.30 10.95
C SER A 43 -3.87 15.69 11.56
N THR A 44 -2.87 16.12 12.34
CA THR A 44 -2.82 17.44 12.98
C THR A 44 -1.80 18.38 12.32
N ASP A 45 -1.09 17.90 11.29
CA ASP A 45 -0.17 18.65 10.43
C ASP A 45 -0.76 18.86 9.02
N ASP A 46 0.05 19.38 8.10
CA ASP A 46 -0.36 19.63 6.71
C ASP A 46 -0.50 18.36 5.84
N THR A 47 -0.58 17.15 6.40
CA THR A 47 -0.70 15.90 5.62
C THR A 47 -1.86 15.94 4.64
N PHE A 48 -3.05 16.31 5.12
CA PHE A 48 -4.24 16.38 4.28
C PHE A 48 -4.12 17.46 3.20
N THR A 49 -3.68 18.67 3.58
CA THR A 49 -3.49 19.81 2.65
C THR A 49 -2.48 19.46 1.55
N THR A 50 -1.36 18.86 1.94
CA THR A 50 -0.28 18.44 1.03
C THR A 50 -0.79 17.37 0.07
N ALA A 51 -1.42 16.31 0.58
CA ALA A 51 -2.02 15.27 -0.26
C ALA A 51 -3.06 15.87 -1.21
N HIS A 52 -4.00 16.67 -0.70
CA HIS A 52 -5.09 17.25 -1.48
C HIS A 52 -4.63 18.29 -2.52
N SER A 53 -3.42 18.82 -2.41
CA SER A 53 -2.84 19.71 -3.43
C SER A 53 -2.59 18.98 -4.76
N ILE A 54 -2.33 17.67 -4.72
CA ILE A 54 -2.03 16.83 -5.88
C ILE A 54 -3.34 16.52 -6.63
N LYS A 55 -3.37 16.83 -7.94
CA LYS A 55 -4.54 16.64 -8.80
C LYS A 55 -4.28 15.55 -9.84
N ASP A 56 -4.89 14.38 -9.61
CA ASP A 56 -4.92 13.27 -10.56
C ASP A 56 -6.32 12.62 -10.48
N PRO A 57 -6.99 12.33 -11.62
CA PRO A 57 -8.37 11.82 -11.64
C PRO A 57 -8.53 10.41 -11.06
N ARG A 58 -7.44 9.67 -10.84
CA ARG A 58 -7.42 8.35 -10.19
C ARG A 58 -7.46 8.45 -8.66
N ILE A 59 -7.25 9.63 -8.09
CA ILE A 59 -7.16 9.81 -6.63
C ILE A 59 -8.52 10.10 -6.00
N LYS A 60 -8.82 9.38 -4.92
CA LYS A 60 -9.95 9.62 -4.03
C LYS A 60 -9.44 9.93 -2.62
N TYR A 61 -9.82 11.09 -2.10
CA TYR A 61 -9.49 11.51 -0.74
C TYR A 61 -10.62 11.17 0.24
N LEU A 62 -10.26 10.64 1.40
CA LEU A 62 -11.14 10.42 2.55
C LEU A 62 -10.44 10.98 3.80
N GLN A 63 -11.25 11.53 4.72
CA GLN A 63 -10.81 11.90 6.06
C GLN A 63 -11.65 11.17 7.10
N LYS A 64 -11.08 10.92 8.28
CA LYS A 64 -11.78 10.37 9.44
C LYS A 64 -11.13 10.89 10.73
N ASN A 65 -11.86 10.81 11.84
CA ASN A 65 -11.26 10.97 13.17
C ASN A 65 -10.22 9.86 13.41
N ILE A 66 -9.16 10.15 14.18
CA ILE A 66 -8.08 9.21 14.49
C ILE A 66 -8.58 7.84 14.98
N GLY A 67 -7.99 6.77 14.44
CA GLY A 67 -8.35 5.39 14.80
C GLY A 67 -7.27 4.34 14.52
N GLY A 68 -6.07 4.78 14.14
CA GLY A 68 -4.93 3.95 13.78
C GLY A 68 -4.99 3.43 12.34
N PRO A 69 -3.83 3.01 11.78
CA PRO A 69 -3.69 2.65 10.37
C PRO A 69 -4.63 1.52 9.93
N ALA A 70 -4.97 0.58 10.82
CA ALA A 70 -5.95 -0.47 10.51
C ALA A 70 -7.37 0.10 10.28
N SER A 71 -7.76 1.16 11.01
CA SER A 71 -9.06 1.83 10.83
C SER A 71 -9.11 2.60 9.52
N ALA A 72 -8.03 3.30 9.16
CA ALA A 72 -7.87 3.98 7.88
C ALA A 72 -7.89 3.00 6.69
N ARG A 73 -7.10 1.92 6.74
CA ARG A 73 -7.09 0.85 5.71
C ARG A 73 -8.46 0.21 5.52
N ASN A 74 -9.19 -0.08 6.61
CA ASN A 74 -10.54 -0.62 6.56
C ASN A 74 -11.56 0.36 5.95
N LEU A 75 -11.38 1.68 6.12
CA LEU A 75 -12.22 2.68 5.46
C LEU A 75 -11.93 2.74 3.95
N GLY A 76 -10.65 2.71 3.55
CA GLY A 76 -10.27 2.64 2.13
C GLY A 76 -10.81 1.38 1.44
N LEU A 77 -10.70 0.22 2.11
CA LEU A 77 -11.15 -1.07 1.58
C LEU A 77 -12.66 -1.12 1.30
N LYS A 78 -13.48 -0.41 2.10
CA LYS A 78 -14.94 -0.31 1.88
C LYS A 78 -15.32 0.40 0.58
N VAL A 79 -14.45 1.26 0.03
CA VAL A 79 -14.70 2.00 -1.21
C VAL A 79 -13.86 1.52 -2.39
N ALA A 80 -13.01 0.51 -2.19
CA ALA A 80 -12.12 -0.06 -3.18
C ALA A 80 -12.87 -0.91 -4.23
N ARG A 81 -12.75 -0.50 -5.48
CA ARG A 81 -13.39 -1.10 -6.66
C ARG A 81 -12.48 -2.06 -7.41
N GLY A 82 -11.18 -2.01 -7.12
CA GLY A 82 -10.14 -2.79 -7.78
C GLY A 82 -10.34 -4.29 -7.68
N GLU A 83 -9.79 -4.99 -8.67
CA GLU A 83 -9.59 -6.44 -8.60
C GLU A 83 -8.56 -6.79 -7.52
N TYR A 84 -7.48 -6.00 -7.43
CA TYR A 84 -6.40 -6.18 -6.47
C TYR A 84 -6.34 -5.00 -5.48
N ILE A 85 -5.89 -5.25 -4.25
CA ILE A 85 -5.74 -4.24 -3.20
C ILE A 85 -4.26 -4.10 -2.84
N ALA A 86 -3.66 -2.97 -3.17
CA ALA A 86 -2.33 -2.61 -2.69
C ALA A 86 -2.42 -1.75 -1.42
N TYR A 87 -1.51 -1.93 -0.46
CA TYR A 87 -1.31 -0.98 0.63
C TYR A 87 0.03 -0.24 0.45
N CYS A 88 0.03 1.07 0.69
CA CYS A 88 1.22 1.94 0.69
C CYS A 88 1.03 2.93 1.84
N ASP A 89 1.84 2.92 2.91
CA ASP A 89 1.64 3.89 3.99
C ASP A 89 2.17 5.28 3.57
N GLY A 90 1.61 6.35 4.15
CA GLY A 90 1.88 7.74 3.76
C GLY A 90 3.29 8.30 4.00
N ASP A 91 4.23 7.44 4.36
CA ASP A 91 5.68 7.68 4.49
C ASP A 91 6.55 6.68 3.70
N ASP A 92 5.96 5.79 2.90
CA ASP A 92 6.66 4.81 2.06
C ASP A 92 6.62 5.13 0.56
N ARG A 93 7.36 4.36 -0.26
CA ARG A 93 7.53 4.62 -1.69
C ARG A 93 7.49 3.33 -2.52
N PHE A 94 6.70 3.32 -3.58
CA PHE A 94 6.70 2.21 -4.55
C PHE A 94 7.85 2.32 -5.56
N ASP A 95 8.40 1.18 -5.97
CA ASP A 95 9.24 1.08 -7.16
C ASP A 95 8.36 1.30 -8.42
N LYS A 96 8.94 1.80 -9.51
CA LYS A 96 8.25 2.27 -10.73
C LYS A 96 7.29 1.23 -11.33
N ASP A 97 7.70 -0.03 -11.28
CA ASP A 97 6.98 -1.17 -11.87
C ASP A 97 6.24 -2.02 -10.84
N HIS A 98 6.17 -1.57 -9.57
CA HIS A 98 5.65 -2.35 -8.44
C HIS A 98 4.24 -2.87 -8.68
N LEU A 99 3.29 -2.00 -9.07
CA LEU A 99 1.91 -2.42 -9.35
C LEU A 99 1.81 -3.36 -10.55
N MET A 100 2.58 -3.11 -11.62
CA MET A 100 2.55 -3.91 -12.83
C MET A 100 3.08 -5.31 -12.58
N ILE A 101 4.28 -5.43 -11.99
CA ILE A 101 4.93 -6.70 -11.69
C ILE A 101 4.04 -7.53 -10.78
N LEU A 102 3.54 -6.95 -9.68
CA LEU A 102 2.76 -7.69 -8.72
C LEU A 102 1.38 -8.08 -9.28
N ALA A 103 0.71 -7.22 -10.05
CA ALA A 103 -0.56 -7.56 -10.69
C ALA A 103 -0.42 -8.66 -11.76
N ASP A 104 0.55 -8.54 -12.67
CA ASP A 104 0.83 -9.54 -13.71
C ASP A 104 1.19 -10.92 -13.12
N TYR A 105 1.91 -10.90 -11.99
CA TYR A 105 2.27 -12.10 -11.26
C TYR A 105 1.05 -12.77 -10.58
N LEU A 106 0.13 -11.97 -10.03
CA LEU A 106 -1.17 -12.44 -9.53
C LEU A 106 -2.07 -12.99 -10.65
N ASP A 107 -2.08 -12.37 -11.82
CA ASP A 107 -2.83 -12.81 -13.01
C ASP A 107 -2.36 -14.17 -13.53
N LYS A 108 -1.04 -14.34 -13.64
CA LYS A 108 -0.42 -15.54 -14.23
C LYS A 108 -0.58 -16.82 -13.42
N HIS A 109 -0.89 -16.71 -12.13
CA HIS A 109 -1.02 -17.88 -11.29
C HIS A 109 -2.33 -17.80 -10.50
N VAL A 110 -3.39 -18.39 -11.06
CA VAL A 110 -4.71 -18.36 -10.42
C VAL A 110 -4.80 -19.19 -9.15
N ASP A 111 -3.72 -19.83 -8.68
CA ASP A 111 -3.63 -20.31 -7.31
C ASP A 111 -3.16 -19.24 -6.30
N ILE A 112 -3.17 -17.92 -6.65
CA ILE A 112 -2.36 -16.87 -5.97
C ILE A 112 -3.05 -15.52 -5.49
N ASP A 113 -2.86 -15.07 -4.20
CA ASP A 113 -3.89 -14.47 -3.23
C ASP A 113 -3.38 -13.17 -2.62
N LEU A 114 -2.10 -13.15 -2.32
CA LEU A 114 -1.40 -12.09 -1.63
C LEU A 114 0.03 -12.25 -2.06
N VAL A 115 0.53 -11.21 -2.71
CA VAL A 115 1.94 -11.04 -3.03
C VAL A 115 2.51 -9.84 -2.31
N TYR A 116 3.71 -10.02 -1.79
CA TYR A 116 4.47 -8.93 -1.20
C TYR A 116 5.90 -8.90 -1.72
N SER A 117 6.45 -7.69 -1.72
CA SER A 117 7.82 -7.44 -2.11
C SER A 117 8.81 -7.63 -0.97
N LYS A 118 10.09 -7.80 -1.30
CA LYS A 118 11.18 -7.45 -0.37
C LYS A 118 11.06 -5.96 -0.04
N GLY A 119 11.42 -5.53 1.16
CA GLY A 119 11.55 -4.09 1.47
C GLY A 119 13.02 -3.69 1.54
N ILE A 120 13.36 -2.45 1.15
CA ILE A 120 14.66 -1.82 1.43
C ILE A 120 14.42 -0.77 2.50
N ILE A 121 14.95 -0.95 3.71
CA ILE A 121 14.81 0.04 4.77
C ILE A 121 15.75 1.22 4.47
N VAL A 122 15.17 2.41 4.42
CA VAL A 122 15.81 3.71 4.23
C VAL A 122 15.62 4.55 5.48
N GLY A 123 16.66 5.26 5.91
CA GLY A 123 16.61 6.20 7.02
C GLY A 123 16.47 7.64 6.54
N GLU A 124 16.82 8.57 7.41
CA GLU A 124 17.01 9.97 7.06
C GLU A 124 18.05 10.12 5.93
N GLU A 125 17.92 11.19 5.14
CA GLU A 125 18.78 11.52 3.98
C GLU A 125 18.88 10.42 2.89
N GLY A 126 17.95 9.46 2.86
CA GLY A 126 17.97 8.37 1.87
C GLY A 126 18.99 7.26 2.19
N LYS A 127 19.62 7.28 3.36
CA LYS A 127 20.61 6.27 3.76
C LYS A 127 19.96 4.88 3.88
N ARG A 128 20.40 3.91 3.09
CA ARG A 128 19.96 2.52 3.21
C ARG A 128 20.43 1.93 4.55
N LEU A 129 19.47 1.52 5.39
CA LEU A 129 19.69 0.91 6.71
C LEU A 129 19.60 -0.61 6.71
N GLY A 130 18.84 -1.21 5.78
CA GLY A 130 18.65 -2.65 5.75
C GLY A 130 17.64 -3.11 4.70
N THR A 131 17.02 -4.27 4.94
CA THR A 131 15.94 -4.81 4.11
C THR A 131 14.95 -5.60 4.97
N TRP A 132 13.66 -5.32 4.84
CA TRP A 132 12.61 -6.08 5.54
C TRP A 132 11.30 -6.07 4.73
N PRO A 133 10.75 -7.24 4.33
CA PRO A 133 11.34 -8.57 4.49
C PRO A 133 12.59 -8.76 3.63
N GLU A 134 13.53 -9.62 4.05
CA GLU A 134 14.82 -9.83 3.36
C GLU A 134 14.65 -10.36 1.94
N GLN A 135 13.53 -11.03 1.69
CA GLN A 135 12.98 -11.49 0.43
C GLN A 135 11.47 -11.22 0.49
N GLY A 136 10.78 -11.03 -0.64
CA GLY A 136 9.31 -10.85 -0.61
C GLY A 136 8.56 -12.15 -0.29
N GLY A 137 7.33 -12.35 -0.75
CA GLY A 137 6.69 -13.65 -0.49
C GLY A 137 5.24 -13.89 -0.93
N VAL A 138 4.90 -15.20 -0.85
CA VAL A 138 3.58 -15.83 -1.00
C VAL A 138 2.88 -16.00 0.32
N ILE A 139 1.55 -15.97 0.28
CA ILE A 139 0.72 -16.61 1.30
C ILE A 139 -0.40 -17.40 0.64
N LYS A 140 -0.20 -18.73 0.47
CA LYS A 140 -1.22 -19.69 -0.02
C LYS A 140 -2.24 -20.11 1.05
N GLU A 141 -2.08 -19.63 2.28
CA GLU A 141 -2.87 -20.01 3.46
C GLU A 141 -4.27 -19.38 3.51
N ASN A 142 -5.14 -19.65 2.52
CA ASN A 142 -6.60 -19.45 2.55
C ASN A 142 -7.05 -18.26 3.45
N LEU A 143 -6.58 -17.05 3.12
CA LEU A 143 -6.48 -15.90 4.04
C LEU A 143 -7.82 -15.48 4.67
N ARG A 144 -8.93 -15.92 4.08
CA ARG A 144 -10.31 -15.91 4.58
C ARG A 144 -10.43 -16.21 6.08
N GLN A 145 -9.73 -17.23 6.59
CA GLN A 145 -9.90 -17.60 8.01
C GLN A 145 -9.24 -16.61 8.97
N ARG A 146 -8.09 -16.01 8.61
CA ARG A 146 -7.29 -15.15 9.51
C ARG A 146 -7.57 -13.65 9.34
N MET A 147 -8.01 -13.20 8.15
CA MET A 147 -8.55 -11.84 7.94
C MET A 147 -9.75 -11.55 8.88
N ARG A 148 -10.53 -12.60 9.20
CA ARG A 148 -11.65 -12.56 10.15
C ARG A 148 -11.25 -12.24 11.61
N TRP A 149 -9.94 -12.30 11.92
CA TRP A 149 -9.36 -12.03 13.24
C TRP A 149 -8.44 -10.79 13.28
N GLY A 150 -8.49 -9.92 12.25
CA GLY A 150 -7.79 -8.62 12.29
C GLY A 150 -6.26 -8.71 12.17
N LEU A 151 -5.76 -9.54 11.25
CA LEU A 151 -4.34 -9.69 10.96
C LEU A 151 -3.65 -8.33 10.71
N ARG A 152 -2.71 -7.97 11.61
CA ARG A 152 -1.96 -6.72 11.56
C ARG A 152 -0.71 -6.84 10.67
N TYR A 153 -0.89 -6.92 9.35
CA TYR A 153 0.27 -6.75 8.46
C TYR A 153 0.77 -5.30 8.52
N ARG A 154 2.02 -5.13 8.97
CA ARG A 154 2.80 -3.88 8.89
C ARG A 154 3.76 -3.89 7.68
N CYS A 155 3.39 -4.55 6.59
CA CYS A 155 4.15 -4.51 5.35
C CYS A 155 3.40 -3.62 4.37
N THR A 156 4.09 -2.63 3.85
CA THR A 156 3.60 -1.48 3.08
C THR A 156 3.81 -1.65 1.58
N ALA A 157 3.96 -2.90 1.16
CA ALA A 157 4.17 -3.32 -0.20
C ALA A 157 3.56 -4.72 -0.39
N VAL A 158 2.28 -4.80 -0.01
CA VAL A 158 1.44 -5.99 -0.13
C VAL A 158 0.35 -5.68 -1.14
N ILE A 159 0.32 -6.41 -2.25
CA ILE A 159 -0.88 -6.54 -3.07
C ILE A 159 -1.62 -7.79 -2.63
N VAL A 160 -2.67 -7.57 -1.84
CA VAL A 160 -3.66 -8.60 -1.54
C VAL A 160 -4.59 -8.69 -2.74
N LEU A 161 -4.63 -9.86 -3.37
CA LEU A 161 -5.68 -10.17 -4.31
C LEU A 161 -7.02 -10.24 -3.55
N LYS A 162 -8.01 -9.47 -3.99
CA LYS A 162 -9.38 -9.52 -3.47
C LYS A 162 -10.07 -10.77 -4.01
N LYS A 163 -9.55 -11.96 -3.70
CA LYS A 163 -9.90 -13.16 -4.46
C LYS A 163 -11.02 -14.00 -3.89
N GLN A 164 -11.75 -14.58 -4.83
CA GLN A 164 -12.15 -15.96 -4.69
C GLN A 164 -10.94 -16.93 -4.89
N GLY A 165 -9.94 -16.93 -3.98
CA GLY A 165 -8.95 -18.03 -3.74
C GLY A 165 -7.42 -17.84 -4.02
N THR A 166 -6.59 -18.31 -3.03
CA THR A 166 -5.20 -18.93 -3.03
C THR A 166 -3.99 -18.00 -3.39
N GLY A 167 -2.64 -18.13 -2.95
CA GLY A 167 -1.34 -17.22 -2.79
C GLY A 167 0.05 -17.16 -3.62
N MET A 168 0.80 -16.01 -3.90
CA MET A 168 2.20 -15.91 -4.60
C MET A 168 3.12 -14.69 -4.23
N ASN A 169 4.27 -14.42 -4.91
CA ASN A 169 5.66 -14.34 -4.37
C ASN A 169 6.54 -13.07 -4.63
N THR A 170 7.65 -13.09 -3.90
CA THR A 170 8.91 -12.33 -3.91
C THR A 170 9.34 -11.45 -5.13
N LEU A 171 9.21 -10.11 -5.07
CA LEU A 171 10.14 -9.13 -5.72
C LEU A 171 10.02 -7.69 -5.16
N THR A 172 11.15 -6.98 -4.97
CA THR A 172 11.44 -5.78 -4.10
C THR A 172 10.66 -4.44 -4.25
N CYS A 173 10.60 -3.66 -3.15
CA CYS A 173 10.10 -2.30 -2.94
C CYS A 173 10.95 -1.58 -1.85
N VAL A 174 10.74 -0.29 -1.58
CA VAL A 174 11.52 0.54 -0.63
C VAL A 174 10.64 1.03 0.53
N VAL A 175 11.13 0.91 1.76
CA VAL A 175 10.46 1.27 3.02
C VAL A 175 11.27 2.34 3.74
N GLN A 176 10.68 3.44 4.23
CA GLN A 176 11.42 4.45 5.00
C GLN A 176 11.12 4.32 6.50
N ALA A 177 12.11 3.90 7.29
CA ALA A 177 11.95 3.76 8.73
C ALA A 177 12.10 5.12 9.43
N LYS A 178 11.02 5.59 10.08
CA LYS A 178 11.09 6.61 11.11
C LYS A 178 11.94 6.11 12.29
N THR A 179 13.00 6.84 12.59
CA THR A 179 13.85 6.68 13.76
C THR A 179 13.01 6.92 15.04
N GLY A 180 13.06 5.98 16.00
CA GLY A 180 12.52 6.22 17.35
C GLY A 180 11.50 5.22 17.93
N ILE A 181 11.10 4.15 17.24
CA ILE A 181 10.25 3.10 17.83
C ILE A 181 11.09 1.85 18.16
N SER A 182 11.23 1.57 19.45
CA SER A 182 11.83 0.34 19.98
C SER A 182 11.01 -0.91 19.59
N PHE A 183 11.69 -2.03 19.39
CA PHE A 183 11.09 -3.34 19.11
C PHE A 183 10.26 -3.89 20.28
#